data_AF-A0A7K4HRK9-F1
#
_entry.id   AF-A0A7K4HRK9-F1
#
_cell.length_a   1.000
_cell.length_b   1.000
_cell.length_c   1.000
_cell.angle_alpha   90.00
_cell.angle_beta   90.00
_cell.angle_gamma   90.00
#
_symmetry.space_group_name_H-M   'P 1'
#
loop_
_entity.id
_entity.type
_entity.pdbx_description
1 polymer ?
#
loop_
_entity_poly.entity_id
_entity_poly.type
_entity_poly.pdbx_seq_one_letter_code
_entity_poly.pdbx_strand_id
1 'polypeptide(L)'
;MDIPRGTFSSIRRDILLSAILSEIREISFSGYVTVSCGGVPGSLVFSEGTCILAEYQGLQGHAAWQEIQARGGEAVEAGMHLLTPQQIRLASEFNKKAAVSVLPPPRQAGRADGGRNARAGMPPAKKSPGAAGRLRVPRGTFCEIRRDLPVNEVIDDLGKRGFSGYGLFSGGPGTFTLVFSGGACILADCGGEPGCAALKLAKTIARISEVSLYGLSDRQVALALEFNEGYGTAPASAVCEVGCRRTAADSGVVRPSFGSASHPGVEGQGRQTRRKDEPVSSRMSDLDLLYIEGLDSIDPAAMAADLKSSYVSILGRLDLGHLIDRKEEKECE
;
A
#
# COMPACT_ATOMS: atom_id res chain seq x y z
N MET A 1 16.61 -18.59 7.23
CA MET A 1 15.85 -17.34 7.52
C MET A 1 14.34 -17.58 7.46
N ASP A 2 13.59 -16.88 8.30
CA ASP A 2 12.11 -16.85 8.31
C ASP A 2 11.59 -15.64 7.52
N ILE A 3 11.34 -15.83 6.22
CA ILE A 3 10.94 -14.74 5.32
C ILE A 3 9.44 -14.90 5.00
N PRO A 4 8.63 -13.81 5.07
CA PRO A 4 7.24 -13.86 4.64
C PRO A 4 7.11 -14.32 3.19
N ARG A 5 6.01 -15.04 2.88
CA ARG A 5 5.71 -15.44 1.50
C ARG A 5 5.55 -14.19 0.62
N GLY A 6 6.48 -14.03 -0.31
CA GLY A 6 6.47 -12.94 -1.28
C GLY A 6 5.57 -13.23 -2.47
N THR A 7 5.43 -12.23 -3.34
CA THR A 7 4.82 -12.41 -4.66
C THR A 7 5.90 -12.91 -5.61
N PHE A 8 5.72 -14.10 -6.18
CA PHE A 8 6.63 -14.60 -7.20
C PHE A 8 6.80 -13.57 -8.32
N SER A 9 8.04 -13.27 -8.68
CA SER A 9 8.36 -12.35 -9.77
C SER A 9 8.91 -13.13 -10.96
N SER A 10 10.02 -13.84 -10.78
CA SER A 10 10.66 -14.58 -11.86
C SER A 10 11.65 -15.62 -11.33
N ILE A 11 12.02 -16.54 -12.22
CA ILE A 11 13.17 -17.44 -12.03
C ILE A 11 14.16 -17.17 -13.17
N ARG A 12 15.43 -17.05 -12.83
CA ARG A 12 16.56 -16.96 -13.76
C ARG A 12 17.42 -18.20 -13.59
N ARG A 13 17.88 -18.77 -14.70
CA ARG A 13 18.77 -19.95 -14.73
C ARG A 13 19.99 -19.63 -15.57
N ASP A 14 21.10 -20.30 -15.25
CA ASP A 14 22.35 -20.23 -15.99
C ASP A 14 22.86 -18.80 -16.23
N ILE A 15 22.63 -17.91 -15.26
CA ILE A 15 23.04 -16.51 -15.30
C ILE A 15 24.11 -16.25 -14.24
N LEU A 16 25.06 -15.38 -14.56
CA LEU A 16 26.11 -14.99 -13.62
C LEU A 16 25.51 -14.29 -12.40
N LEU A 17 25.94 -14.69 -11.21
CA LEU A 17 25.48 -14.08 -9.96
C LEU A 17 25.74 -12.57 -9.93
N SER A 18 26.90 -12.12 -10.41
CA SER A 18 27.22 -10.69 -10.54
C SER A 18 26.23 -9.92 -11.43
N ALA A 19 25.75 -10.54 -12.52
CA ALA A 19 24.77 -9.90 -13.40
C ALA A 19 23.41 -9.73 -12.71
N ILE A 20 22.95 -10.74 -11.96
CA ILE A 20 21.72 -10.65 -11.16
C ILE A 20 21.84 -9.56 -10.09
N LEU A 21 22.97 -9.50 -9.37
CA LEU A 21 23.17 -8.51 -8.31
C LEU A 21 23.19 -7.08 -8.88
N SER A 22 23.77 -6.90 -10.08
CA SER A 22 23.73 -5.62 -10.79
C SER A 22 22.31 -5.24 -11.23
N GLU A 23 21.55 -6.19 -11.80
CA GLU A 23 20.15 -5.99 -12.20
C GLU A 23 19.29 -5.56 -11.01
N ILE A 24 19.41 -6.25 -9.87
CA ILE A 24 18.72 -5.94 -8.61
C ILE A 24 18.97 -4.50 -8.16
N ARG A 25 20.21 -4.04 -8.28
CA ARG A 25 20.62 -2.68 -7.91
C ARG A 25 20.04 -1.65 -8.90
N GLU A 26 20.08 -1.93 -10.19
CA GLU A 26 19.59 -1.04 -11.24
C GLU A 26 18.08 -0.84 -11.15
N ILE A 27 17.31 -1.91 -10.94
CA ILE A 27 15.84 -1.84 -10.85
C ILE A 27 15.34 -1.45 -9.45
N SER A 28 16.24 -1.17 -8.50
CA SER A 28 15.89 -0.88 -7.10
C SER A 28 14.96 -1.94 -6.50
N PHE A 29 15.28 -3.22 -6.75
CA PHE A 29 14.45 -4.35 -6.38
C PHE A 29 14.21 -4.42 -4.86
N SER A 30 12.96 -4.69 -4.47
CA SER A 30 12.53 -4.81 -3.08
C SER A 30 11.82 -6.14 -2.89
N GLY A 31 12.46 -7.07 -2.19
CA GLY A 31 12.04 -8.46 -2.18
C GLY A 31 13.10 -9.39 -1.63
N TYR A 32 12.92 -10.69 -1.83
CA TYR A 32 13.98 -11.67 -1.57
C TYR A 32 14.31 -12.47 -2.82
N VAL A 33 15.55 -12.95 -2.84
CA VAL A 33 16.10 -13.79 -3.90
C VAL A 33 16.64 -15.07 -3.26
N THR A 34 16.14 -16.20 -3.73
CA THR A 34 16.72 -17.51 -3.41
C THR A 34 17.70 -17.87 -4.50
N VAL A 35 18.99 -17.93 -4.18
CA VAL A 35 20.05 -18.29 -5.13
C VAL A 35 20.51 -19.72 -4.86
N SER A 36 20.89 -20.47 -5.89
CA SER A 36 21.56 -21.75 -5.76
C SER A 36 22.92 -21.65 -6.43
N CYS A 37 23.97 -21.52 -5.61
CA CYS A 37 25.36 -21.44 -6.09
C CYS A 37 26.04 -22.78 -5.82
N GLY A 38 26.50 -23.47 -6.87
CA GLY A 38 27.11 -24.79 -6.75
C GLY A 38 26.20 -25.85 -6.11
N GLY A 39 24.87 -25.72 -6.28
CA GLY A 39 23.88 -26.61 -5.67
C GLY A 39 23.54 -26.30 -4.21
N VAL A 40 24.15 -25.26 -3.62
CA VAL A 40 23.84 -24.86 -2.24
C VAL A 40 22.90 -23.66 -2.24
N PRO A 41 21.71 -23.77 -1.62
CA PRO A 41 20.78 -22.67 -1.55
C PRO A 41 21.26 -21.55 -0.61
N GLY A 42 21.04 -20.33 -1.04
CA GLY A 42 21.20 -19.08 -0.31
C GLY A 42 19.95 -18.25 -0.39
N SER A 43 19.73 -17.41 0.62
CA SER A 43 18.61 -16.47 0.66
C SER A 43 19.15 -15.07 0.91
N LEU A 44 18.69 -14.12 0.09
CA LEU A 44 19.08 -12.72 0.15
C LEU A 44 17.83 -11.87 0.18
N VAL A 45 17.76 -10.88 1.06
CA VAL A 45 16.64 -9.91 1.11
C VAL A 45 17.18 -8.54 0.74
N PHE A 46 16.47 -7.89 -0.17
CA PHE A 46 16.80 -6.58 -0.71
C PHE A 46 15.68 -5.58 -0.41
N SER A 47 16.10 -4.35 -0.14
CA SER A 47 15.24 -3.18 -0.06
C SER A 47 15.84 -2.12 -0.98
N GLU A 48 15.08 -1.67 -1.97
CA GLU A 48 15.50 -0.63 -2.92
C GLU A 48 16.88 -0.92 -3.55
N GLY A 49 17.07 -2.18 -3.97
CA GLY A 49 18.33 -2.65 -4.58
C GLY A 49 19.49 -2.87 -3.61
N THR A 50 19.30 -2.59 -2.32
CA THR A 50 20.32 -2.79 -1.28
C THR A 50 20.07 -4.10 -0.53
N CYS A 51 21.09 -4.95 -0.42
CA CYS A 51 20.99 -6.17 0.39
C CYS A 51 20.94 -5.81 1.88
N ILE A 52 19.85 -6.18 2.55
CA ILE A 52 19.63 -5.91 3.97
C ILE A 52 19.78 -7.16 4.83
N LEU A 53 19.46 -8.34 4.29
CA LEU A 53 19.60 -9.63 4.98
C LEU A 53 20.24 -10.65 4.04
N ALA A 54 21.11 -11.50 4.57
CA ALA A 54 21.75 -12.57 3.81
C ALA A 54 21.94 -13.83 4.66
N GLU A 55 21.72 -14.99 4.07
CA GLU A 55 22.04 -16.29 4.63
C GLU A 55 22.53 -17.21 3.52
N TYR A 56 23.68 -17.85 3.74
CA TYR A 56 24.31 -18.73 2.76
C TYR A 56 25.21 -19.73 3.48
N GLN A 57 25.05 -21.04 3.21
CA GLN A 57 25.89 -22.09 3.82
C GLN A 57 25.99 -22.04 5.36
N GLY A 58 24.91 -21.63 6.05
CA GLY A 58 24.90 -21.46 7.50
C GLY A 58 25.59 -20.17 7.99
N LEU A 59 26.23 -19.41 7.10
CA LEU A 59 26.64 -18.04 7.37
C LEU A 59 25.42 -17.12 7.33
N GLN A 60 25.46 -16.05 8.12
CA GLN A 60 24.39 -15.06 8.21
C GLN A 60 24.98 -13.65 8.18
N GLY A 61 24.18 -12.70 7.68
CA GLY A 61 24.52 -11.29 7.68
C GLY A 61 25.70 -10.96 6.77
N HIS A 62 26.58 -10.09 7.26
CA HIS A 62 27.68 -9.56 6.45
C HIS A 62 28.60 -10.65 5.89
N ALA A 63 28.89 -11.70 6.67
CA ALA A 63 29.73 -12.80 6.23
C ALA A 63 29.10 -13.58 5.06
N ALA A 64 27.80 -13.84 5.11
CA ALA A 64 27.07 -14.49 4.03
C ALA A 64 27.05 -13.62 2.77
N TRP A 65 26.89 -12.30 2.94
CA TRP A 65 26.89 -11.36 1.83
C TRP A 65 28.25 -11.28 1.13
N GLN A 66 29.34 -11.22 1.88
CA GLN A 66 30.70 -11.24 1.32
C GLN A 66 30.98 -12.53 0.54
N GLU A 67 30.61 -13.68 1.08
CA GLU A 67 30.81 -14.98 0.43
C GLU A 67 30.04 -15.07 -0.90
N ILE A 68 28.79 -14.59 -0.92
CA ILE A 68 27.98 -14.51 -2.14
C ILE A 68 28.62 -13.56 -3.16
N GLN A 69 29.11 -12.39 -2.73
CA GLN A 69 29.77 -11.44 -3.63
C GLN A 69 31.06 -12.01 -4.23
N ALA A 70 31.86 -12.74 -3.45
CA ALA A 70 33.08 -13.39 -3.92
C ALA A 70 32.82 -14.42 -5.03
N ARG A 71 31.62 -15.01 -5.04
CA ARG A 71 31.15 -15.98 -6.05
C ARG A 71 30.48 -15.35 -7.27
N GLY A 72 30.62 -14.04 -7.48
CA GLY A 72 29.96 -13.31 -8.56
C GLY A 72 30.21 -13.86 -9.99
N GLY A 73 31.28 -14.63 -10.19
CA GLY A 73 31.60 -15.30 -11.46
C GLY A 73 30.92 -16.66 -11.67
N GLU A 74 30.19 -17.20 -10.69
CA GLU A 74 29.47 -18.46 -10.82
C GLU A 74 28.12 -18.26 -11.52
N ALA A 75 27.74 -19.23 -12.37
CA ALA A 75 26.38 -19.33 -12.90
C ALA A 75 25.45 -19.92 -11.84
N VAL A 76 24.31 -19.28 -11.62
CA VAL A 76 23.38 -19.63 -10.53
C VAL A 76 21.95 -19.72 -11.04
N GLU A 77 21.12 -20.48 -10.31
CA GLU A 77 19.67 -20.39 -10.42
C GLU A 77 19.18 -19.42 -9.33
N ALA A 78 18.39 -18.42 -9.73
CA ALA A 78 17.87 -17.39 -8.82
C ALA A 78 16.35 -17.28 -8.95
N GLY A 79 15.63 -17.43 -7.84
CA GLY A 79 14.20 -17.20 -7.72
C GLY A 79 13.92 -15.87 -7.03
N MET A 80 13.29 -14.94 -7.73
CA MET A 80 13.01 -13.58 -7.24
C MET A 80 11.56 -13.44 -6.80
N HIS A 81 11.36 -12.85 -5.62
CA HIS A 81 10.06 -12.68 -5.00
C HIS A 81 9.93 -11.26 -4.44
N LEU A 82 8.90 -10.54 -4.86
CA LEU A 82 8.64 -9.18 -4.40
C LEU A 82 8.03 -9.21 -3.00
N LEU A 83 8.48 -8.28 -2.15
CA LEU A 83 7.94 -8.07 -0.81
C LEU A 83 7.38 -6.67 -0.69
N THR A 84 6.27 -6.53 0.04
CA THR A 84 5.77 -5.20 0.42
C THR A 84 6.67 -4.59 1.50
N PRO A 85 6.63 -3.25 1.72
CA PRO A 85 7.41 -2.62 2.79
C PRO A 85 7.12 -3.20 4.18
N GLN A 86 5.87 -3.61 4.43
CA GLN A 86 5.50 -4.29 5.68
C GLN A 86 6.17 -5.66 5.79
N GLN A 87 6.19 -6.45 4.72
CA GLN A 87 6.85 -7.76 4.72
C GLN A 87 8.37 -7.64 4.86
N ILE A 88 9.00 -6.62 4.26
CA ILE A 88 10.43 -6.32 4.44
C ILE A 88 10.74 -5.98 5.90
N ARG A 89 9.88 -5.17 6.52
CA ARG A 89 10.00 -4.84 7.94
C ARG A 89 9.87 -6.08 8.82
N LEU A 90 8.86 -6.93 8.58
CA LEU A 90 8.73 -8.19 9.30
C LEU A 90 9.98 -9.08 9.10
N ALA A 91 10.41 -9.29 7.86
CA ALA A 91 11.62 -10.07 7.57
C ALA A 91 12.83 -9.56 8.38
N SER A 92 12.99 -8.24 8.48
CA SER A 92 14.07 -7.62 9.25
C SER A 92 13.93 -7.82 10.76
N GLU A 93 12.70 -7.77 11.29
CA GLU A 93 12.41 -7.95 12.71
C GLU A 93 12.65 -9.40 13.18
N PHE A 94 12.31 -10.39 12.36
CA PHE A 94 12.48 -11.81 12.67
C PHE A 94 13.90 -12.34 12.39
N ASN A 95 14.64 -11.75 11.43
CA ASN A 95 15.95 -12.25 10.99
C ASN A 95 17.13 -11.35 11.40
N LYS A 96 17.12 -10.81 12.63
CA LYS A 96 18.15 -9.87 13.11
C LYS A 96 19.59 -10.39 12.96
N LYS A 97 19.80 -11.69 13.12
CA LYS A 97 21.12 -12.34 12.98
C LYS A 97 21.64 -12.35 11.54
N ALA A 98 20.73 -12.29 10.57
CA ALA A 98 21.04 -12.28 9.14
C ALA A 98 21.22 -10.86 8.57
N ALA A 99 21.22 -9.82 9.41
CA ALA A 99 21.40 -8.44 8.95
C ALA A 99 22.81 -8.19 8.41
N VAL A 100 22.89 -7.61 7.20
CA VAL A 100 24.14 -7.35 6.48
C VAL A 100 24.86 -6.08 6.98
N SER A 101 24.15 -5.25 7.76
CA SER A 101 24.62 -3.96 8.30
C SER A 101 25.13 -3.00 7.22
N VAL A 102 24.24 -2.16 6.69
CA VAL A 102 24.68 -0.86 6.16
C VAL A 102 24.88 0.05 7.36
N LEU A 103 26.13 0.48 7.57
CA LEU A 103 26.53 1.52 8.51
C LEU A 103 25.46 2.66 8.55
N PRO A 104 24.82 2.94 9.70
CA PRO A 104 24.16 4.23 9.87
C PRO A 104 25.25 5.31 10.00
N PRO A 105 25.03 6.56 9.53
CA PRO A 105 26.03 7.62 9.66
C PRO A 105 26.49 7.72 11.13
N PRO A 106 27.80 7.90 11.39
CA PRO A 106 28.34 7.84 12.72
C PRO A 106 27.66 8.87 13.62
N ARG A 107 27.01 8.38 14.67
CA ARG A 107 26.61 9.19 15.81
C ARG A 107 27.88 9.77 16.41
N GLN A 108 28.05 11.07 16.31
CA GLN A 108 29.14 11.77 16.98
C GLN A 108 29.05 11.50 18.48
N ALA A 109 30.09 10.85 19.00
CA ALA A 109 30.35 10.76 20.42
C ALA A 109 30.53 12.17 20.98
N GLY A 110 29.66 12.56 21.90
CA GLY A 110 29.68 13.85 22.56
C GLY A 110 29.11 13.77 23.97
N ARG A 111 29.90 13.16 24.87
CA ARG A 111 30.00 13.37 26.32
C ARG A 111 28.75 13.21 27.22
N ALA A 112 28.98 12.47 28.31
CA ALA A 112 28.13 12.35 29.48
C ALA A 112 27.78 13.71 30.10
N ASP A 113 26.55 13.91 30.58
CA ASP A 113 26.16 13.78 32.01
C ASP A 113 24.77 14.43 32.23
N GLY A 114 24.00 13.94 33.20
CA GLY A 114 22.92 14.72 33.85
C GLY A 114 21.46 14.62 33.35
N GLY A 115 20.69 13.72 33.96
CA GLY A 115 19.45 14.00 34.70
C GLY A 115 18.27 14.84 34.14
N ARG A 116 17.09 14.20 34.23
CA ARG A 116 15.72 14.71 34.56
C ARG A 116 14.83 15.30 33.45
N ASN A 117 13.71 14.59 33.25
CA ASN A 117 12.32 14.99 32.99
C ASN A 117 12.05 16.26 32.14
N ALA A 118 11.42 16.08 30.97
CA ALA A 118 10.26 16.91 30.57
C ALA A 118 9.50 16.28 29.38
N ARG A 119 8.20 16.08 29.60
CA ARG A 119 7.18 15.71 28.62
C ARG A 119 6.66 17.02 28.01
N ALA A 120 6.84 17.28 26.71
CA ALA A 120 6.05 18.26 25.97
C ALA A 120 6.28 18.18 24.45
N GLY A 121 5.19 18.03 23.69
CA GLY A 121 5.00 18.66 22.39
C GLY A 121 5.65 18.01 21.16
N MET A 122 4.94 17.07 20.52
CA MET A 122 5.06 16.88 19.08
C MET A 122 4.38 18.06 18.36
N PRO A 123 5.06 18.78 17.45
CA PRO A 123 4.39 19.49 16.39
C PRO A 123 4.16 18.54 15.18
N PRO A 124 3.02 18.67 14.47
CA PRO A 124 2.70 17.81 13.33
C PRO A 124 3.64 18.07 12.16
N ALA A 125 4.05 16.98 11.50
CA ALA A 125 4.89 17.01 10.31
C ALA A 125 4.25 17.89 9.22
N LYS A 126 4.93 18.97 8.85
CA LYS A 126 4.61 19.79 7.69
C LYS A 126 4.87 18.95 6.44
N LYS A 127 3.86 18.86 5.56
CA LYS A 127 3.96 18.27 4.21
C LYS A 127 5.08 18.96 3.44
N SER A 128 6.13 18.22 3.10
CA SER A 128 7.10 18.63 2.09
C SER A 128 6.49 18.40 0.70
N PRO A 129 6.37 19.43 -0.16
CA PRO A 129 5.99 19.27 -1.55
C PRO A 129 7.24 18.89 -2.36
N GLY A 130 7.25 17.72 -2.99
CA GLY A 130 8.37 17.31 -3.84
C GLY A 130 8.61 15.80 -3.93
N ALA A 131 7.60 15.04 -4.34
CA ALA A 131 7.79 13.74 -4.97
C ALA A 131 6.61 13.54 -5.91
N ALA A 132 6.80 13.75 -7.21
CA ALA A 132 5.86 13.25 -8.21
C ALA A 132 5.86 11.72 -8.04
N GLY A 133 4.87 11.20 -7.33
CA GLY A 133 4.84 9.80 -6.93
C GLY A 133 4.67 8.92 -8.16
N ARG A 134 5.45 7.83 -8.23
CA ARG A 134 5.34 6.75 -9.21
C ARG A 134 3.88 6.31 -9.45
N LEU A 135 3.52 5.93 -10.67
CA LEU A 135 2.18 5.40 -10.99
C LEU A 135 1.78 4.26 -10.04
N ARG A 136 0.62 4.40 -9.41
CA ARG A 136 0.07 3.46 -8.41
C ARG A 136 -1.15 2.74 -8.95
N VAL A 137 -1.01 1.48 -9.32
CA VAL A 137 -2.15 0.65 -9.76
C VAL A 137 -2.60 -0.33 -8.67
N PRO A 138 -3.91 -0.59 -8.52
CA PRO A 138 -4.41 -1.67 -7.68
C PRO A 138 -3.90 -3.04 -8.16
N ARG A 139 -3.96 -4.05 -7.28
CA ARG A 139 -3.65 -5.43 -7.66
C ARG A 139 -4.71 -5.96 -8.63
N GLY A 140 -4.30 -6.25 -9.86
CA GLY A 140 -5.15 -6.86 -10.87
C GLY A 140 -5.07 -8.39 -10.87
N THR A 141 -5.98 -9.01 -11.62
CA THR A 141 -5.94 -10.45 -11.91
C THR A 141 -4.98 -10.70 -13.04
N PHE A 142 -4.01 -11.60 -12.86
CA PHE A 142 -3.08 -11.93 -13.94
C PHE A 142 -3.85 -12.54 -15.11
N CYS A 143 -3.59 -12.03 -16.33
CA CYS A 143 -4.22 -12.51 -17.55
C CYS A 143 -3.26 -13.34 -18.38
N GLU A 144 -2.17 -12.72 -18.84
CA GLU A 144 -1.24 -13.34 -19.78
C GLU A 144 0.11 -12.61 -19.81
N ILE A 145 1.13 -13.28 -20.35
CA ILE A 145 2.44 -12.70 -20.67
C ILE A 145 2.65 -12.80 -22.17
N ARG A 146 3.17 -11.72 -22.77
CA ARG A 146 3.57 -11.67 -24.19
C ARG A 146 5.01 -11.22 -24.31
N ARG A 147 5.71 -11.68 -25.34
CA ARG A 147 7.15 -11.42 -25.55
C ARG A 147 7.43 -11.06 -26.99
N ASP A 148 8.53 -10.35 -27.22
CA ASP A 148 9.10 -10.11 -28.54
C ASP A 148 8.17 -9.38 -29.54
N LEU A 149 7.21 -8.60 -29.05
CA LEU A 149 6.30 -7.80 -29.88
C LEU A 149 6.66 -6.31 -29.79
N PRO A 150 6.31 -5.48 -30.78
CA PRO A 150 6.33 -4.03 -30.64
C PRO A 150 5.19 -3.57 -29.74
N VAL A 151 5.41 -2.46 -29.01
CA VAL A 151 4.39 -1.91 -28.09
C VAL A 151 3.11 -1.52 -28.83
N ASN A 152 3.24 -1.00 -30.05
CA ASN A 152 2.08 -0.61 -30.86
C ASN A 152 1.16 -1.80 -31.18
N GLU A 153 1.71 -2.97 -31.54
CA GLU A 153 0.89 -4.16 -31.81
C GLU A 153 0.16 -4.63 -30.55
N VAL A 154 0.82 -4.55 -29.38
CA VAL A 154 0.17 -4.88 -28.10
C VAL A 154 -0.97 -3.90 -27.82
N ILE A 155 -0.74 -2.59 -27.95
CA ILE A 155 -1.78 -1.57 -27.73
C ILE A 155 -2.96 -1.78 -28.68
N ASP A 156 -2.69 -2.06 -29.96
CA ASP A 156 -3.73 -2.26 -30.98
C ASP A 156 -4.56 -3.53 -30.69
N ASP A 157 -3.93 -4.63 -30.27
CA ASP A 157 -4.64 -5.84 -29.87
C ASP A 157 -5.52 -5.62 -28.63
N LEU A 158 -5.00 -4.92 -27.61
CA LEU A 158 -5.76 -4.57 -26.42
C LEU A 158 -6.94 -3.64 -26.74
N GLY A 159 -6.76 -2.74 -27.71
CA GLY A 159 -7.82 -1.91 -28.27
C GLY A 159 -8.93 -2.73 -28.89
N LYS A 160 -8.60 -3.70 -29.75
CA LYS A 160 -9.57 -4.61 -30.40
C LYS A 160 -10.34 -5.48 -29.40
N ARG A 161 -9.69 -5.87 -28.30
CA ARG A 161 -10.28 -6.72 -27.25
C ARG A 161 -11.10 -5.94 -26.23
N GLY A 162 -11.06 -4.61 -26.26
CA GLY A 162 -11.70 -3.78 -25.23
C GLY A 162 -11.10 -4.02 -23.84
N PHE A 163 -9.79 -4.27 -23.76
CA PHE A 163 -9.14 -4.65 -22.50
C PHE A 163 -9.21 -3.57 -21.43
N SER A 164 -9.56 -3.97 -20.20
CA SER A 164 -9.54 -3.13 -18.99
C SER A 164 -8.56 -3.72 -17.98
N GLY A 165 -7.51 -2.98 -17.66
CA GLY A 165 -6.40 -3.53 -16.90
C GLY A 165 -5.14 -2.68 -16.97
N TYR A 166 -4.01 -3.25 -16.59
CA TYR A 166 -2.70 -2.62 -16.82
C TYR A 166 -1.69 -3.63 -17.36
N GLY A 167 -0.74 -3.12 -18.13
CA GLY A 167 0.41 -3.87 -18.63
C GLY A 167 1.69 -3.36 -17.99
N LEU A 168 2.50 -4.30 -17.48
CA LEU A 168 3.88 -4.06 -17.07
C LEU A 168 4.79 -4.45 -18.23
N PHE A 169 5.31 -3.46 -18.93
CA PHE A 169 6.15 -3.63 -20.09
C PHE A 169 7.61 -3.58 -19.69
N SER A 170 8.39 -4.49 -20.26
CA SER A 170 9.83 -4.58 -20.12
C SER A 170 10.42 -4.48 -21.53
N GLY A 171 11.25 -3.47 -21.79
CA GLY A 171 11.86 -3.30 -23.11
C GLY A 171 12.46 -1.91 -23.32
N GLY A 172 13.56 -1.84 -24.08
CA GLY A 172 14.31 -0.59 -24.24
C GLY A 172 15.08 -0.22 -22.95
N PRO A 173 15.05 1.05 -22.50
CA PRO A 173 15.85 1.54 -21.36
C PRO A 173 15.28 1.18 -19.97
N GLY A 174 14.22 0.36 -19.86
CA GLY A 174 13.70 -0.05 -18.57
C GLY A 174 12.30 -0.65 -18.60
N THR A 175 11.64 -0.64 -17.44
CA THR A 175 10.24 -1.07 -17.28
C THR A 175 9.29 0.12 -17.24
N PHE A 176 8.14 -0.01 -17.89
CA PHE A 176 7.11 1.04 -17.93
C PHE A 176 5.71 0.45 -17.78
N THR A 177 4.74 1.29 -17.40
CA THR A 177 3.37 0.83 -17.10
C THR A 177 2.35 1.61 -17.93
N LEU A 178 1.44 0.87 -18.57
CA LEU A 178 0.28 1.45 -19.27
C LEU A 178 -1.01 0.87 -18.68
N VAL A 179 -1.99 1.71 -18.41
CA VAL A 179 -3.30 1.33 -17.88
C VAL A 179 -4.36 1.57 -18.94
N PHE A 180 -5.22 0.59 -19.14
CA PHE A 180 -6.25 0.54 -20.15
C PHE A 180 -7.64 0.44 -19.52
N SER A 181 -8.62 1.06 -20.17
CA SER A 181 -10.03 0.91 -19.87
C SER A 181 -10.79 0.81 -21.19
N GLY A 182 -11.53 -0.28 -21.39
CA GLY A 182 -12.28 -0.52 -22.63
C GLY A 182 -11.39 -0.49 -23.89
N GLY A 183 -10.12 -0.89 -23.78
CA GLY A 183 -9.16 -0.89 -24.87
C GLY A 183 -8.45 0.46 -25.12
N ALA A 184 -8.87 1.54 -24.45
CA ALA A 184 -8.18 2.82 -24.51
C ALA A 184 -7.12 2.92 -23.41
N CYS A 185 -5.90 3.35 -23.75
CA CYS A 185 -4.89 3.69 -22.74
C CYS A 185 -5.34 4.97 -22.02
N ILE A 186 -5.54 4.90 -20.70
CA ILE A 186 -6.05 5.99 -19.84
C ILE A 186 -4.98 6.56 -18.90
N LEU A 187 -3.97 5.77 -18.53
CA LEU A 187 -2.82 6.22 -17.75
C LEU A 187 -1.54 5.64 -18.33
N ALA A 188 -0.45 6.39 -18.28
CA ALA A 188 0.85 5.91 -18.75
C ALA A 188 2.00 6.49 -17.93
N ASP A 189 3.00 5.65 -17.65
CA ASP A 189 4.26 6.01 -17.00
C ASP A 189 5.39 5.30 -17.73
N CYS A 190 6.24 6.06 -18.42
CA CYS A 190 7.30 5.53 -19.27
C CYS A 190 8.50 6.46 -19.29
N GLY A 191 9.68 5.94 -18.92
CA GLY A 191 10.94 6.68 -18.98
C GLY A 191 11.01 7.89 -18.04
N GLY A 192 10.22 7.91 -16.95
CA GLY A 192 10.13 9.04 -16.02
C GLY A 192 9.16 10.13 -16.45
N GLU A 193 8.56 10.00 -17.64
CA GLU A 193 7.50 10.89 -18.10
C GLU A 193 6.12 10.27 -17.78
N PRO A 194 5.15 11.06 -17.29
CA PRO A 194 3.79 10.62 -17.08
C PRO A 194 2.84 11.01 -18.25
N GLY A 195 1.71 10.31 -18.36
CA GLY A 195 0.59 10.67 -19.21
C GLY A 195 0.87 10.65 -20.71
N CYS A 196 0.40 11.67 -21.43
CA CYS A 196 0.51 11.74 -22.89
C CYS A 196 1.95 11.65 -23.41
N ALA A 197 2.91 12.23 -22.69
CA ALA A 197 4.33 12.15 -23.05
C ALA A 197 4.83 10.71 -22.93
N ALA A 198 4.50 10.05 -21.82
CA ALA A 198 4.78 8.64 -21.58
C ALA A 198 4.23 7.73 -22.68
N LEU A 199 2.98 7.95 -23.08
CA LEU A 199 2.34 7.14 -24.12
C LEU A 199 3.02 7.32 -25.49
N LYS A 200 3.43 8.54 -25.84
CA LYS A 200 4.18 8.78 -27.08
C LYS A 200 5.53 8.08 -27.05
N LEU A 201 6.25 8.13 -25.93
CA LEU A 201 7.51 7.42 -25.74
C LEU A 201 7.32 5.90 -25.80
N ALA A 202 6.28 5.36 -25.17
CA ALA A 202 5.99 3.94 -25.22
C ALA A 202 5.76 3.45 -26.67
N LYS A 203 5.08 4.25 -27.50
CA LYS A 203 4.80 3.92 -28.91
C LYS A 203 6.04 3.94 -29.82
N THR A 204 7.13 4.60 -29.43
CA THR A 204 8.38 4.59 -30.22
C THR A 204 9.25 3.36 -29.91
N ILE A 205 8.91 2.58 -28.88
CA ILE A 205 9.65 1.35 -28.52
C ILE A 205 9.31 0.25 -29.54
N ALA A 206 10.30 -0.03 -30.39
CA ALA A 206 10.17 -0.99 -31.49
C ALA A 206 10.05 -2.45 -31.04
N ARG A 207 10.56 -2.81 -29.86
CA ARG A 207 10.50 -4.19 -29.36
C ARG A 207 10.54 -4.22 -27.83
N ILE A 208 9.58 -4.92 -27.23
CA ILE A 208 9.63 -5.27 -25.81
C ILE A 208 10.18 -6.68 -25.62
N SER A 209 10.91 -6.90 -24.53
CA SER A 209 11.31 -8.24 -24.11
C SER A 209 10.11 -8.99 -23.52
N GLU A 210 9.28 -8.32 -22.73
CA GLU A 210 8.12 -8.93 -22.10
C GLU A 210 7.05 -7.89 -21.74
N VAL A 211 5.77 -8.27 -21.81
CA VAL A 211 4.67 -7.56 -21.17
C VAL A 211 3.83 -8.54 -20.36
N SER A 212 3.60 -8.21 -19.09
CA SER A 212 2.66 -8.91 -18.21
C SER A 212 1.37 -8.12 -18.11
N LEU A 213 0.23 -8.74 -18.47
CA LEU A 213 -1.08 -8.10 -18.46
C LEU A 213 -1.90 -8.54 -17.25
N TYR A 214 -2.53 -7.56 -16.60
CA TYR A 214 -3.38 -7.76 -15.43
C TYR A 214 -4.73 -7.09 -15.64
N GLY A 215 -5.81 -7.85 -15.54
CA GLY A 215 -7.17 -7.36 -15.62
C GLY A 215 -7.55 -6.55 -14.37
N LEU A 216 -8.34 -5.49 -14.58
CA LEU A 216 -8.92 -4.69 -13.51
C LEU A 216 -10.44 -4.64 -13.67
N SER A 217 -11.15 -4.72 -12.55
CA SER A 217 -12.58 -4.39 -12.51
C SER A 217 -12.80 -2.88 -12.69
N ASP A 218 -14.00 -2.47 -13.10
CA ASP A 218 -14.37 -1.06 -13.28
C ASP A 218 -14.08 -0.22 -12.02
N ARG A 219 -14.32 -0.80 -10.84
CA ARG A 219 -14.02 -0.15 -9.56
C ARG A 219 -12.53 0.08 -9.35
N GLN A 220 -11.69 -0.89 -9.74
CA GLN A 220 -10.24 -0.74 -9.65
C GLN A 220 -9.69 0.24 -10.69
N VAL A 221 -10.29 0.31 -11.88
CA VAL A 221 -9.97 1.31 -12.88
C VAL A 221 -10.29 2.72 -12.36
N ALA A 222 -11.45 2.91 -11.74
CA ALA A 222 -11.82 4.19 -11.12
C ALA A 222 -10.82 4.61 -10.03
N LEU A 223 -10.45 3.69 -9.15
CA LEU A 223 -9.41 3.95 -8.14
C LEU A 223 -8.06 4.29 -8.79
N ALA A 224 -7.66 3.59 -9.84
CA ALA A 224 -6.42 3.91 -10.54
C ALA A 224 -6.44 5.35 -11.09
N LEU A 225 -7.57 5.85 -11.58
CA LEU A 225 -7.69 7.24 -12.03
C LEU A 225 -7.56 8.23 -10.86
N GLU A 226 -8.30 8.02 -9.77
CA GLU A 226 -8.30 8.91 -8.59
C GLU A 226 -6.91 9.09 -7.97
N PHE A 227 -6.12 8.01 -7.90
CA PHE A 227 -4.80 8.06 -7.26
C PHE A 227 -3.68 8.55 -8.18
N ASN A 228 -3.94 8.75 -9.48
CA ASN A 228 -2.92 9.04 -10.49
C ASN A 228 -3.30 10.22 -11.41
N GLU A 229 -3.88 11.29 -10.87
CA GLU A 229 -4.30 12.47 -11.65
C GLU A 229 -3.20 13.03 -12.58
N GLY A 230 -1.92 12.89 -12.23
CA GLY A 230 -0.78 13.35 -13.04
C GLY A 230 -0.39 12.44 -14.23
N TYR A 231 -0.99 11.26 -14.36
CA TYR A 231 -0.60 10.23 -15.35
C TYR A 231 -1.63 10.04 -16.47
N GLY A 232 -2.64 10.90 -16.55
CA GLY A 232 -3.68 10.85 -17.58
C GLY A 232 -3.13 10.96 -19.00
N THR A 233 -3.59 10.06 -19.88
CA THR A 233 -3.26 10.07 -21.33
C THR A 233 -4.35 10.71 -22.19
N ALA A 234 -5.48 11.09 -21.59
CA ALA A 234 -6.52 11.83 -22.28
C ALA A 234 -6.10 13.31 -22.41
N PRO A 235 -6.24 13.94 -23.60
CA PRO A 235 -6.24 15.39 -23.67
C PRO A 235 -7.44 15.89 -22.86
N ALA A 236 -7.29 17.00 -22.15
CA ALA A 236 -8.30 17.62 -21.27
C ALA A 236 -9.60 18.08 -21.97
N SER A 237 -9.93 17.53 -23.15
CA SER A 237 -11.10 17.89 -23.96
C SER A 237 -11.95 16.70 -24.43
N ALA A 238 -11.80 15.50 -23.86
CA ALA A 238 -12.59 14.34 -24.25
C ALA A 238 -13.11 13.53 -23.06
N VAL A 239 -13.78 14.20 -22.11
CA VAL A 239 -14.78 13.55 -21.24
C VAL A 239 -15.97 14.51 -21.11
N CYS A 240 -16.69 14.69 -22.21
CA CYS A 240 -18.05 15.21 -22.18
C CYS A 240 -18.96 14.26 -22.96
N GLU A 241 -20.01 13.84 -22.27
CA GLU A 241 -21.33 13.46 -22.80
C GLU A 241 -21.46 12.25 -23.72
N VAL A 242 -21.73 11.08 -23.12
CA VAL A 242 -22.91 10.23 -23.39
C VAL A 242 -23.09 9.37 -22.12
N GLY A 243 -24.21 9.27 -21.40
CA GLY A 243 -25.55 9.80 -21.50
C GLY A 243 -26.41 9.00 -20.51
N CYS A 244 -27.00 9.66 -19.53
CA CYS A 244 -28.21 9.15 -18.85
C CYS A 244 -29.01 10.35 -18.33
N ARG A 245 -29.71 11.01 -19.25
CA ARG A 245 -30.81 11.91 -18.93
C ARG A 245 -31.95 11.07 -18.33
N ARG A 246 -32.33 11.38 -17.10
CA ARG A 246 -33.75 11.32 -16.69
C ARG A 246 -34.11 12.67 -16.08
N THR A 247 -35.10 13.29 -16.70
CA THR A 247 -35.71 14.56 -16.39
C THR A 247 -36.64 14.47 -15.18
N ALA A 248 -36.51 15.40 -14.23
CA ALA A 248 -37.60 15.94 -13.39
C ALA A 248 -37.00 17.16 -12.65
N ALA A 249 -37.25 18.38 -13.11
CA ALA A 249 -38.34 19.25 -12.66
C ALA A 249 -38.19 19.69 -11.18
N ASP A 250 -37.61 20.89 -11.05
CA ASP A 250 -38.07 22.03 -10.23
C ASP A 250 -38.69 21.76 -8.85
N SER A 251 -37.98 22.17 -7.79
CA SER A 251 -38.50 23.02 -6.72
C SER A 251 -37.40 23.31 -5.69
N GLY A 252 -37.20 24.60 -5.41
CA GLY A 252 -36.24 25.06 -4.40
C GLY A 252 -36.65 24.75 -2.98
N VAL A 253 -35.73 24.95 -2.03
CA VAL A 253 -35.95 25.51 -0.68
C VAL A 253 -34.60 25.61 0.05
N VAL A 254 -34.23 26.87 0.33
CA VAL A 254 -33.67 27.45 1.56
C VAL A 254 -32.59 26.68 2.35
N ARG A 255 -31.39 27.28 2.41
CA ARG A 255 -30.39 27.10 3.48
C ARG A 255 -30.73 28.00 4.68
N PRO A 256 -30.63 27.54 5.94
CA PRO A 256 -30.53 28.44 7.08
C PRO A 256 -29.06 28.63 7.50
N SER A 257 -28.66 29.89 7.56
CA SER A 257 -27.47 30.40 8.23
C SER A 257 -27.75 30.50 9.73
N PHE A 258 -26.85 29.98 10.58
CA PHE A 258 -26.91 30.18 12.03
C PHE A 258 -26.12 31.43 12.42
N GLY A 259 -26.82 32.38 13.02
CA GLY A 259 -26.27 33.59 13.62
C GLY A 259 -25.94 33.42 15.11
N SER A 260 -24.96 34.20 15.55
CA SER A 260 -24.47 34.32 16.92
C SER A 260 -25.35 35.23 17.78
N ALA A 261 -25.57 34.88 19.05
CA ALA A 261 -25.82 35.81 20.18
C ALA A 261 -25.71 35.01 21.50
N SER A 262 -24.75 35.31 22.38
CA SER A 262 -24.80 36.30 23.48
C SER A 262 -25.37 35.74 24.79
N HIS A 263 -24.55 35.81 25.84
CA HIS A 263 -24.84 35.53 27.25
C HIS A 263 -26.02 36.34 27.82
N PRO A 264 -26.52 35.94 29.00
CA PRO A 264 -26.37 36.81 30.16
C PRO A 264 -25.92 36.06 31.43
N GLY A 265 -25.27 36.80 32.33
CA GLY A 265 -25.01 36.41 33.72
C GLY A 265 -25.68 37.38 34.69
N VAL A 266 -25.90 36.94 35.94
CA VAL A 266 -26.22 37.70 37.16
C VAL A 266 -25.82 36.79 38.35
N GLU A 267 -24.76 37.08 39.12
CA GLU A 267 -24.72 37.69 40.49
C GLU A 267 -25.70 37.05 41.52
N GLY A 268 -25.42 36.80 42.81
CA GLY A 268 -24.33 37.08 43.75
C GLY A 268 -24.86 36.96 45.22
N GLN A 269 -23.95 36.76 46.20
CA GLN A 269 -24.11 36.89 47.69
C GLN A 269 -24.94 35.80 48.44
N GLY A 270 -24.65 35.36 49.68
CA GLY A 270 -23.63 35.65 50.70
C GLY A 270 -24.04 35.11 52.10
N ARG A 271 -23.05 34.61 52.88
CA ARG A 271 -22.90 34.57 54.37
C ARG A 271 -23.75 33.66 55.30
N GLN A 272 -23.04 32.68 55.91
CA GLN A 272 -22.90 32.28 57.35
C GLN A 272 -24.17 32.17 58.26
N THR A 273 -24.45 31.08 58.98
CA THR A 273 -23.69 30.50 60.11
C THR A 273 -24.38 29.23 60.69
N ARG A 274 -23.59 28.42 61.43
CA ARG A 274 -23.90 27.59 62.63
C ARG A 274 -24.16 26.06 62.51
N ARG A 275 -23.07 25.35 62.86
CA ARG A 275 -22.91 24.26 63.86
C ARG A 275 -23.52 22.85 63.62
N LYS A 276 -22.56 21.91 63.66
CA LYS A 276 -22.51 20.62 64.37
C LYS A 276 -23.26 19.41 63.78
N ASP A 277 -22.44 18.48 63.29
CA ASP A 277 -22.32 17.06 63.68
C ASP A 277 -22.29 16.14 62.44
N GLU A 278 -21.10 15.59 62.19
CA GLU A 278 -20.85 14.44 61.32
C GLU A 278 -20.84 13.17 62.20
N PRO A 279 -21.15 11.96 61.68
CA PRO A 279 -20.36 11.38 60.58
C PRO A 279 -21.13 10.58 59.51
N VAL A 280 -20.60 10.68 58.28
CA VAL A 280 -20.40 9.61 57.28
C VAL A 280 -21.55 8.63 57.01
N SER A 281 -22.33 8.92 55.96
CA SER A 281 -22.90 7.88 55.10
C SER A 281 -22.85 8.37 53.65
N SER A 282 -22.19 7.56 52.83
CA SER A 282 -21.87 7.75 51.41
C SER A 282 -23.06 8.21 50.57
N ARG A 283 -23.12 9.51 50.29
CA ARG A 283 -23.90 10.05 49.17
C ARG A 283 -23.09 9.81 47.90
N MET A 284 -23.50 8.82 47.09
CA MET A 284 -23.05 8.73 45.70
C MET A 284 -23.23 10.09 45.03
N SER A 285 -22.23 10.52 44.27
CA SER A 285 -22.34 11.79 43.55
C SER A 285 -23.30 11.62 42.37
N ASP A 286 -24.01 12.68 41.99
CA ASP A 286 -24.87 12.67 40.78
C ASP A 286 -24.07 12.29 39.51
N LEU A 287 -22.74 12.43 39.55
CA LEU A 287 -21.84 11.99 38.51
C LEU A 287 -21.75 10.45 38.44
N ASP A 288 -21.77 9.75 39.58
CA ASP A 288 -21.76 8.29 39.63
C ASP A 288 -23.06 7.68 39.08
N LEU A 289 -24.20 8.37 39.24
CA LEU A 289 -25.48 7.95 38.67
C LEU A 289 -25.47 8.05 37.13
N LEU A 290 -24.88 9.10 36.57
CA LEU A 290 -24.72 9.25 35.11
C LEU A 290 -23.80 8.19 34.51
N TYR A 291 -22.78 7.75 35.24
CA TYR A 291 -21.89 6.66 34.79
C TYR A 291 -22.58 5.28 34.81
N ILE A 292 -23.50 5.04 35.73
CA ILE A 292 -24.27 3.78 35.79
C ILE A 292 -25.33 3.75 34.68
N GLU A 293 -26.01 4.87 34.42
CA GLU A 293 -27.03 4.98 33.36
C GLU A 293 -26.40 4.87 31.94
N GLY A 294 -25.14 5.28 31.81
CA GLY A 294 -24.32 5.06 30.60
C GLY A 294 -23.94 3.60 30.33
N LEU A 295 -24.02 2.70 31.33
CA LEU A 295 -23.73 1.28 31.15
C LEU A 295 -24.96 0.47 30.72
N ASP A 296 -26.16 0.89 31.13
CA ASP A 296 -27.44 0.26 30.73
C ASP A 296 -27.89 0.66 29.31
N SER A 297 -27.29 1.72 28.74
CA SER A 297 -27.54 2.16 27.36
C SER A 297 -26.65 1.43 26.33
N ILE A 298 -25.73 0.58 26.78
CA ILE A 298 -24.89 -0.24 25.91
C ILE A 298 -25.69 -1.49 25.52
N ASP A 299 -26.32 -1.47 24.35
CA ASP A 299 -26.96 -2.65 23.77
C ASP A 299 -25.91 -3.55 23.08
N PRO A 300 -25.53 -4.69 23.68
CA PRO A 300 -24.55 -5.59 23.09
C PRO A 300 -25.08 -6.25 21.81
N ALA A 301 -26.40 -6.37 21.63
CA ALA A 301 -26.99 -6.93 20.43
C ALA A 301 -26.90 -5.95 19.26
N ALA A 302 -27.17 -4.67 19.49
CA ALA A 302 -26.96 -3.61 18.48
C ALA A 302 -25.47 -3.50 18.10
N MET A 303 -24.55 -3.51 19.08
CA MET A 303 -23.11 -3.50 18.78
C MET A 303 -22.67 -4.75 18.01
N ALA A 304 -23.20 -5.93 18.35
CA ALA A 304 -22.92 -7.16 17.60
C ALA A 304 -23.47 -7.10 16.17
N ALA A 305 -24.63 -6.47 15.97
CA ALA A 305 -25.21 -6.26 14.64
C ALA A 305 -24.38 -5.27 13.80
N ASP A 306 -23.93 -4.16 14.40
CA ASP A 306 -23.03 -3.19 13.75
C ASP A 306 -21.68 -3.82 13.42
N LEU A 307 -21.14 -4.66 14.31
CA LEU A 307 -19.89 -5.37 14.07
C LEU A 307 -20.04 -6.42 12.97
N LYS A 308 -21.17 -7.15 12.93
CA LYS A 308 -21.51 -8.07 11.82
C LYS A 308 -21.68 -7.31 10.50
N SER A 309 -22.37 -6.17 10.51
CA SER A 309 -22.57 -5.31 9.34
C SER A 309 -21.24 -4.77 8.81
N SER A 310 -20.38 -4.27 9.70
CA SER A 310 -19.02 -3.82 9.38
C SER A 310 -18.16 -4.96 8.83
N TYR A 311 -18.23 -6.14 9.44
CA TYR A 311 -17.52 -7.33 8.98
C TYR A 311 -17.96 -7.77 7.58
N VAL A 312 -19.27 -7.86 7.33
CA VAL A 312 -19.82 -8.19 6.00
C VAL A 312 -19.45 -7.11 4.97
N SER A 313 -19.47 -5.84 5.36
CA SER A 313 -19.02 -4.72 4.53
C SER A 313 -17.53 -4.82 4.18
N ILE A 314 -16.68 -5.19 5.14
CA ILE A 314 -15.25 -5.39 4.93
C ILE A 314 -14.99 -6.61 4.04
N LEU A 315 -15.67 -7.73 4.26
CA LEU A 315 -15.56 -8.91 3.40
C LEU A 315 -16.00 -8.62 1.96
N GLY A 316 -17.09 -7.85 1.79
CA GLY A 316 -17.54 -7.37 0.48
C GLY A 316 -16.56 -6.39 -0.17
N ARG A 317 -15.86 -5.56 0.62
CA ARG A 317 -14.80 -4.67 0.13
C ARG A 317 -13.53 -5.41 -0.29
N LEU A 318 -13.30 -6.60 0.26
CA LEU A 318 -12.12 -7.43 0.02
C LEU A 318 -12.37 -8.59 -0.96
N ASP A 319 -13.58 -8.71 -1.49
CA ASP A 319 -14.01 -9.81 -2.37
C ASP A 319 -13.80 -11.22 -1.76
N LEU A 320 -13.91 -11.31 -0.43
CA LEU A 320 -13.75 -12.53 0.36
C LEU A 320 -15.10 -13.23 0.65
N GLY A 321 -16.14 -12.93 -0.13
CA GLY A 321 -17.48 -13.49 0.07
C GLY A 321 -17.55 -15.02 -0.02
N HIS A 322 -16.55 -15.65 -0.66
CA HIS A 322 -16.40 -17.09 -0.78
C HIS A 322 -15.89 -17.79 0.50
N LEU A 323 -15.41 -17.04 1.50
CA LEU A 323 -15.03 -17.58 2.81
C LEU A 323 -16.20 -17.68 3.80
N ILE A 324 -17.37 -17.15 3.45
CA ILE A 324 -18.56 -17.27 4.29
C ILE A 324 -19.18 -18.63 3.99
N ASP A 325 -18.93 -19.61 4.85
CA ASP A 325 -19.70 -20.86 4.88
C ASP A 325 -21.18 -20.51 5.11
N ARG A 326 -21.93 -20.42 4.02
CA ARG A 326 -23.39 -20.43 4.09
C ARG A 326 -23.75 -21.82 4.55
N LYS A 327 -23.98 -21.97 5.85
CA LYS A 327 -24.60 -23.15 6.42
C LYS A 327 -26.00 -23.23 5.79
N GLU A 328 -26.11 -24.00 4.71
CA GLU A 328 -27.40 -24.39 4.15
C GLU A 328 -28.11 -25.20 5.23
N GLU A 329 -29.03 -24.55 5.95
CA GLU A 329 -30.04 -25.24 6.72
C GLU A 329 -30.92 -25.97 5.71
N LYS A 330 -30.57 -27.23 5.45
CA LYS A 330 -31.50 -28.21 4.89
C LYS A 330 -32.55 -28.50 5.96
N GLU A 331 -33.59 -27.70 6.02
CA GLU A 331 -34.89 -28.16 6.50
C GLU A 331 -35.44 -29.12 5.44
N CYS A 332 -35.28 -30.43 5.69
CA CYS A 332 -36.12 -31.42 5.05
C CYS A 332 -37.43 -31.48 5.83
N GLU A 333 -38.50 -31.11 5.13
CA GLU A 333 -39.90 -31.45 5.41
C GLU A 333 -40.11 -32.98 5.51
#